data_AF-A0A170T3M5-F1
#
_entry.id   AF-A0A170T3M5-F1
#
_cell.length_a   1.000
_cell.length_b   1.000
_cell.length_c   1.000
_cell.angle_alpha   90.00
_cell.angle_beta   90.00
_cell.angle_gamma   90.00
#
_symmetry.space_group_name_H-M   'P 1'
#
loop_
_entity.id
_entity.type
_entity.pdbx_description
1 polymer ?
#
loop_
_entity_poly.entity_id
_entity_poly.type
_entity_poly.pdbx_seq_one_letter_code
_entity_poly.pdbx_strand_id
1 'polypeptide(L)'
;MENYSRLFTKELYNILPKADHDDILLASMKYSLFTPGKYIRPFLVNASAQIFNVNIDRTLPVSVAIELIHVYSLIHDDLPGMDNEDTRRGQLSSHKKFTEAIAILTGDALLTLAFEVLSTINESPYIRCRIIQVLTQAIGYQGMIKGQVLDTETIAKDINDIKTMHTLKTACLFSAACEVGGILGGASDTELNSLKNYGLNLGFAFQIKDDIAD
;
A
#
# COMPACT_ATOMS: atom_id res chain seq x y z
N MET A 1 -2.48 6.21 18.18
CA MET A 1 -2.47 6.48 16.73
C MET A 1 -1.92 7.87 16.41
N GLU A 2 -2.38 8.95 17.06
CA GLU A 2 -1.96 10.33 16.72
C GLU A 2 -0.43 10.57 16.66
N ASN A 3 0.33 10.05 17.63
CA ASN A 3 1.79 10.21 17.60
C ASN A 3 2.45 9.44 16.44
N TYR A 4 1.94 8.24 16.12
CA TYR A 4 2.42 7.45 14.97
C TYR A 4 2.15 8.20 13.66
N SER A 5 0.92 8.69 13.46
CA SER A 5 0.54 9.42 12.24
C SER A 5 1.46 10.63 12.01
N ARG A 6 1.80 11.39 13.06
CA ARG A 6 2.73 12.51 12.95
C ARG A 6 4.12 12.08 12.50
N LEU A 7 4.68 11.01 13.07
CA LEU A 7 5.99 10.48 12.71
C LEU A 7 6.00 9.93 11.29
N PHE A 8 4.96 9.18 10.92
CA PHE A 8 4.74 8.65 9.58
C PHE A 8 4.66 9.76 8.53
N THR A 9 3.82 10.77 8.75
CA THR A 9 3.70 11.90 7.81
C THR A 9 5.03 12.64 7.65
N LYS A 10 5.77 12.84 8.75
CA LYS A 10 7.11 13.44 8.68
C LYS A 10 8.06 12.59 7.81
N GLU A 11 8.06 11.27 8.00
CA GLU A 11 8.92 10.39 7.20
C GLU A 11 8.51 10.35 5.73
N LEU A 12 7.21 10.34 5.45
CA LEU A 12 6.69 10.44 4.08
C LEU A 12 7.19 11.70 3.37
N TYR A 13 7.21 12.85 4.06
CA TYR A 13 7.81 14.08 3.53
C TYR A 13 9.31 13.96 3.29
N ASN A 14 10.05 13.27 4.16
CA ASN A 14 11.51 13.11 4.03
C ASN A 14 11.90 12.24 2.84
N ILE A 15 11.10 11.20 2.56
CA ILE A 15 11.35 10.22 1.49
C ILE A 15 11.03 10.77 0.10
N LEU A 16 10.08 11.71 0.00
CA LEU A 16 9.73 12.29 -1.29
C LEU A 16 10.93 13.02 -1.92
N PRO A 17 11.11 12.92 -3.24
CA PRO A 17 12.20 13.60 -3.92
C PRO A 17 12.05 15.12 -3.77
N LYS A 18 13.19 15.80 -3.76
CA LYS A 18 13.28 17.25 -3.72
C LYS A 18 13.53 17.75 -5.14
N ALA A 19 12.77 18.76 -5.55
CA ALA A 19 12.94 19.43 -6.84
C ALA A 19 13.09 20.94 -6.61
N ASP A 20 13.99 21.56 -7.37
CA ASP A 20 14.30 22.99 -7.28
C ASP A 20 13.36 23.88 -8.13
N HIS A 21 12.53 23.27 -8.99
CA HIS A 21 11.60 23.93 -9.91
C HIS A 21 10.22 23.27 -9.92
N ASP A 22 9.27 23.87 -10.65
CA ASP A 22 7.91 23.36 -10.83
C ASP A 22 7.91 21.98 -11.51
N ASP A 23 7.97 20.94 -10.70
CA ASP A 23 7.90 19.53 -11.11
C ASP A 23 6.45 19.03 -10.98
N ILE A 24 5.80 18.85 -12.13
CA ILE A 24 4.40 18.41 -12.21
C ILE A 24 4.21 16.98 -11.69
N LEU A 25 5.20 16.10 -11.85
CA LEU A 25 5.13 14.73 -11.36
C LEU A 25 5.19 14.74 -9.83
N LEU A 26 6.13 15.48 -9.25
CA LEU A 26 6.23 15.65 -7.80
C LEU A 26 4.97 16.31 -7.22
N ALA A 27 4.40 17.30 -7.91
CA ALA A 27 3.15 17.93 -7.50
C ALA A 27 1.98 16.91 -7.47
N SER A 28 1.89 16.05 -8.49
CA SER A 28 0.88 14.99 -8.58
C SER A 28 1.08 13.92 -7.51
N MET A 29 2.32 13.47 -7.27
CA MET A 29 2.64 12.54 -6.17
C MET A 29 2.21 13.10 -4.82
N LYS A 30 2.56 14.36 -4.51
CA LYS A 30 2.18 15.03 -3.27
C LYS A 30 0.66 15.15 -3.12
N TYR A 31 -0.03 15.56 -4.18
CA TYR A 31 -1.49 15.68 -4.19
C TYR A 31 -2.17 14.36 -3.78
N SER A 32 -1.76 13.26 -4.42
CA SER A 32 -2.37 11.96 -4.18
C SER A 32 -1.98 11.36 -2.81
N LEU A 33 -0.74 11.55 -2.35
CA LEU A 33 -0.25 11.01 -1.07
C LEU A 33 -0.80 11.72 0.16
N PHE A 34 -0.98 13.05 0.09
CA PHE A 34 -1.43 13.85 1.24
C PHE A 34 -2.94 14.09 1.25
N THR A 35 -3.68 13.39 0.39
CA THR A 35 -5.14 13.30 0.51
C THR A 35 -5.51 12.62 1.83
N PRO A 36 -6.47 13.13 2.62
CA PRO A 36 -6.80 12.59 3.93
C PRO A 36 -7.01 11.07 3.92
N GLY A 37 -6.37 10.36 4.84
CA GLY A 37 -6.41 8.91 4.91
C GLY A 37 -6.22 8.37 6.33
N LYS A 38 -6.61 7.10 6.53
CA LYS A 38 -6.53 6.43 7.85
C LYS A 38 -5.15 5.81 8.13
N TYR A 39 -4.26 5.74 7.14
CA TYR A 39 -2.92 5.13 7.23
C TYR A 39 -2.89 3.75 7.91
N ILE A 40 -3.89 2.92 7.62
CA ILE A 40 -4.09 1.63 8.31
C ILE A 40 -2.94 0.66 7.98
N ARG A 41 -2.59 0.52 6.69
CA ARG A 41 -1.53 -0.40 6.26
C ARG A 41 -0.14 0.00 6.82
N PRO A 42 0.28 1.28 6.76
CA PRO A 42 1.45 1.76 7.47
C PRO A 42 1.44 1.40 8.96
N PHE A 43 0.32 1.68 9.63
CA PHE A 43 0.16 1.39 11.05
C PHE A 43 0.32 -0.10 11.36
N LEU A 44 -0.19 -0.99 10.50
CA LEU A 44 -0.05 -2.43 10.67
C LEU A 44 1.41 -2.90 10.60
N VAL A 45 2.24 -2.33 9.72
CA VAL A 45 3.70 -2.61 9.71
C VAL A 45 4.30 -2.34 11.08
N ASN A 46 4.05 -1.14 11.62
CA ASN A 46 4.58 -0.74 12.92
C ASN A 46 4.00 -1.60 14.06
N ALA A 47 2.68 -1.83 14.07
CA ALA A 47 2.02 -2.61 15.12
C ALA A 47 2.53 -4.07 15.15
N SER A 48 2.70 -4.69 13.99
CA SER A 48 3.24 -6.04 13.89
C SER A 48 4.71 -6.11 14.31
N ALA A 49 5.52 -5.12 13.94
CA ALA A 49 6.92 -5.05 14.35
C ALA A 49 7.09 -4.78 15.86
N GLN A 50 6.17 -4.02 16.47
CA GLN A 50 6.19 -3.72 17.90
C GLN A 50 6.00 -4.95 18.78
N ILE A 51 5.32 -6.00 18.31
CA ILE A 51 5.22 -7.29 19.01
C ILE A 51 6.62 -7.87 19.30
N PHE A 52 7.60 -7.56 18.45
CA PHE A 52 8.99 -8.01 18.55
C PHE A 52 9.95 -6.91 19.02
N ASN A 53 9.43 -5.85 19.66
CA ASN A 53 10.20 -4.72 20.20
C ASN A 53 11.03 -3.96 19.15
N VAL A 54 10.59 -3.93 17.89
CA VAL A 54 11.24 -3.13 16.85
C VAL A 54 10.99 -1.64 17.10
N ASN A 55 12.06 -0.85 17.05
CA ASN A 55 11.96 0.60 17.15
C ASN A 55 11.21 1.17 15.92
N ILE A 56 10.31 2.12 16.16
CA ILE A 56 9.53 2.81 15.13
C ILE A 56 10.39 3.35 13.98
N ASP A 57 11.59 3.87 14.25
CA ASP A 57 12.50 4.43 13.24
C ASP A 57 12.89 3.39 12.17
N ARG A 58 12.93 2.10 12.52
CA ARG A 58 13.17 0.99 11.57
C ARG A 58 11.93 0.67 10.73
N THR A 59 10.74 0.92 11.27
CA THR A 59 9.47 0.60 10.61
C THR A 59 9.01 1.69 9.65
N LEU A 60 9.31 2.96 9.94
CA LEU A 60 8.76 4.11 9.21
C LEU A 60 9.07 4.07 7.70
N PRO A 61 10.30 3.76 7.23
CA PRO A 61 10.57 3.67 5.79
C PRO A 61 9.78 2.55 5.09
N VAL A 62 9.62 1.40 5.76
CA VAL A 62 8.84 0.27 5.24
C VAL A 62 7.35 0.60 5.22
N SER A 63 6.84 1.26 6.27
CA SER A 63 5.49 1.80 6.32
C SER A 63 5.22 2.78 5.17
N VAL A 64 6.17 3.67 4.86
CA VAL A 64 6.06 4.61 3.73
C VAL A 64 5.99 3.85 2.42
N ALA A 65 6.89 2.88 2.18
CA ALA A 65 6.85 2.07 0.96
C ALA A 65 5.49 1.37 0.75
N ILE A 66 4.87 0.87 1.82
CA ILE A 66 3.52 0.29 1.74
C ILE A 66 2.45 1.33 1.40
N GLU A 67 2.53 2.55 1.91
CA GLU A 67 1.57 3.60 1.54
C GLU A 67 1.78 4.07 0.10
N LEU A 68 3.02 4.18 -0.37
CA LEU A 68 3.32 4.47 -1.78
C LEU A 68 2.69 3.40 -2.70
N ILE A 69 2.81 2.13 -2.31
CA ILE A 69 2.16 0.99 -2.96
C ILE A 69 0.63 1.14 -2.97
N HIS A 70 0.04 1.47 -1.81
CA HIS A 70 -1.41 1.64 -1.73
C HIS A 70 -1.90 2.82 -2.58
N VAL A 71 -1.19 3.95 -2.56
CA VAL A 71 -1.64 5.16 -3.24
C VAL A 71 -1.48 5.04 -4.75
N TYR A 72 -0.45 4.37 -5.27
CA TYR A 72 -0.41 4.13 -6.74
C TYR A 72 -1.61 3.32 -7.18
N SER A 73 -1.99 2.28 -6.42
CA SER A 73 -3.09 1.40 -6.84
C SER A 73 -4.39 2.18 -6.95
N LEU A 74 -4.64 3.09 -6.01
CA LEU A 74 -5.81 3.98 -6.06
C LEU A 74 -5.77 4.96 -7.24
N ILE A 75 -4.61 5.53 -7.54
CA ILE A 75 -4.47 6.46 -8.69
C ILE A 75 -4.80 5.74 -10.00
N HIS A 76 -4.33 4.50 -10.17
CA HIS A 76 -4.59 3.71 -11.35
C HIS A 76 -6.03 3.18 -11.40
N ASP A 77 -6.59 2.75 -10.27
CA ASP A 77 -8.00 2.34 -10.16
C ASP A 77 -8.94 3.48 -10.60
N ASP A 78 -8.64 4.73 -10.26
CA ASP A 78 -9.47 5.88 -10.63
C ASP A 78 -9.45 6.23 -12.13
N LEU A 79 -8.56 5.65 -12.95
CA LEU A 79 -8.42 6.02 -14.37
C LEU A 79 -9.70 5.70 -15.20
N PRO A 80 -9.95 6.41 -16.32
CA PRO A 80 -11.12 6.14 -17.17
C PRO A 80 -11.21 4.73 -17.75
N GLY A 81 -10.07 4.05 -17.92
CA GLY A 81 -10.02 2.65 -18.36
C GLY A 81 -10.21 1.62 -17.24
N MET A 82 -10.43 2.06 -16.01
CA MET A 82 -10.61 1.25 -14.80
C MET A 82 -11.97 1.63 -14.16
N ASP A 83 -11.99 2.22 -12.97
CA ASP A 83 -13.24 2.59 -12.28
C ASP A 83 -13.84 3.91 -12.81
N ASN A 84 -13.05 4.72 -13.56
CA ASN A 84 -13.47 6.01 -14.11
C ASN A 84 -14.04 6.98 -13.05
N GLU A 85 -13.39 7.03 -11.88
CA GLU A 85 -13.83 7.81 -10.73
C GLU A 85 -13.35 9.27 -10.80
N ASP A 86 -14.29 10.20 -10.88
CA ASP A 86 -13.98 11.65 -10.97
C ASP A 86 -13.46 12.22 -9.64
N THR A 87 -13.82 11.59 -8.52
CA THR A 87 -13.48 12.08 -7.18
C THR A 87 -13.07 10.96 -6.25
N ARG A 88 -12.13 11.25 -5.35
CA ARG A 88 -11.74 10.35 -4.26
C ARG A 88 -11.69 11.12 -2.94
N ARG A 89 -12.41 10.62 -1.94
CA ARG A 89 -12.50 11.20 -0.59
C ARG A 89 -12.86 12.71 -0.60
N GLY A 90 -13.80 13.09 -1.47
CA GLY A 90 -14.27 14.47 -1.60
C GLY A 90 -13.31 15.42 -2.32
N GLN A 91 -12.24 14.92 -2.95
CA GLN A 91 -11.32 15.67 -3.80
C GLN A 91 -11.37 15.12 -5.23
N LEU A 92 -10.93 15.91 -6.23
CA LEU A 92 -10.78 15.40 -7.60
C LEU A 92 -9.79 14.23 -7.62
N SER A 93 -10.08 13.19 -8.40
CA SER A 93 -9.10 12.13 -8.64
C SER A 93 -7.88 12.68 -9.40
N SER A 94 -6.76 11.96 -9.35
CA SER A 94 -5.48 12.44 -9.93
C SER A 94 -5.62 12.77 -11.41
N HIS A 95 -6.35 11.95 -12.18
CA HIS A 95 -6.49 12.15 -13.62
C HIS A 95 -7.39 13.34 -13.97
N LYS A 96 -8.36 13.69 -13.10
CA LYS A 96 -9.19 14.90 -13.25
C LYS A 96 -8.47 16.16 -12.82
N LYS A 97 -7.60 16.08 -11.81
CA LYS A 97 -6.83 17.23 -11.31
C LYS A 97 -5.69 17.63 -12.25
N PHE A 98 -5.03 16.63 -12.83
CA PHE A 98 -3.91 16.80 -13.74
C PHE A 98 -4.32 16.37 -15.15
N THR A 99 -3.82 15.22 -15.61
CA THR A 99 -4.25 14.55 -16.83
C THR A 99 -4.11 13.04 -16.62
N GLU A 100 -4.72 12.22 -17.48
CA GLU A 100 -4.53 10.77 -17.47
C GLU A 100 -3.05 10.38 -17.57
N ALA A 101 -2.30 11.01 -18.50
CA ALA A 101 -0.89 10.72 -18.68
C ALA A 101 -0.06 11.01 -17.41
N ILE A 102 -0.35 12.12 -16.73
CA ILE A 102 0.32 12.44 -15.46
C ILE A 102 -0.11 11.48 -14.35
N ALA A 103 -1.37 11.09 -14.28
CA ALA A 103 -1.86 10.13 -13.28
C ALA A 103 -1.21 8.74 -13.46
N ILE A 104 -1.12 8.23 -14.69
CA ILE A 104 -0.43 6.98 -15.01
C ILE A 104 1.02 7.03 -14.51
N LEU A 105 1.78 8.05 -14.94
CA LEU A 105 3.19 8.21 -14.55
C LEU A 105 3.38 8.47 -13.06
N THR A 106 2.40 9.08 -12.39
CA THR A 106 2.41 9.26 -10.93
C THR A 106 2.32 7.91 -10.23
N GLY A 107 1.41 7.04 -10.67
CA GLY A 107 1.33 5.69 -10.12
C GLY A 107 2.61 4.89 -10.35
N ASP A 108 3.16 4.94 -11.57
CA ASP A 108 4.42 4.26 -11.90
C ASP A 108 5.60 4.75 -11.05
N ALA A 109 5.69 6.08 -10.84
CA ALA A 109 6.72 6.68 -10.01
C ALA A 109 6.59 6.28 -8.53
N LEU A 110 5.36 6.24 -7.99
CA LEU A 110 5.13 5.84 -6.59
C LEU A 110 5.44 4.36 -6.35
N LEU A 111 5.03 3.48 -7.28
CA LEU A 111 5.39 2.06 -7.23
C LEU A 111 6.90 1.87 -7.28
N THR A 112 7.59 2.58 -8.16
CA THR A 112 9.05 2.50 -8.30
C THR A 112 9.77 3.05 -7.07
N LEU A 113 9.33 4.20 -6.56
CA LEU A 113 9.87 4.84 -5.35
C LEU A 113 9.72 3.92 -4.13
N ALA A 114 8.63 3.17 -4.02
CA ALA A 114 8.46 2.20 -2.94
C ALA A 114 9.62 1.19 -2.88
N PHE A 115 10.04 0.65 -4.03
CA PHE A 115 11.15 -0.29 -4.10
C PHE A 115 12.52 0.38 -3.95
N GLU A 116 12.68 1.62 -4.41
CA GLU A 116 13.87 2.42 -4.14
C GLU A 116 14.09 2.59 -2.63
N VAL A 117 13.04 2.97 -1.90
CA VAL A 117 13.06 3.06 -0.42
C VAL A 117 13.44 1.72 0.20
N LEU A 118 12.76 0.63 -0.17
CA LEU A 118 13.02 -0.71 0.40
C LEU A 118 14.43 -1.23 0.10
N SER A 119 15.02 -0.85 -1.04
CA SER A 119 16.38 -1.23 -1.40
C SER A 119 17.44 -0.54 -0.55
N THR A 120 17.12 0.61 0.06
CA THR A 120 18.06 1.49 0.76
C THR A 120 17.86 1.56 2.28
N ILE A 121 16.80 0.95 2.84
CA ILE A 121 16.57 0.89 4.31
C ILE A 121 17.78 0.33 5.05
N ASN A 122 18.03 0.79 6.29
CA ASN A 122 19.16 0.35 7.11
C ASN A 122 18.95 -1.05 7.74
N GLU A 123 18.76 -2.05 6.89
CA GLU A 123 18.62 -3.46 7.25
C GLU A 123 19.64 -4.32 6.50
N SER A 124 19.83 -5.57 6.91
CA SER A 124 20.70 -6.49 6.17
C SER A 124 20.15 -6.77 4.76
N PRO A 125 21.00 -7.07 3.77
CA PRO A 125 20.53 -7.45 2.43
C PRO A 125 19.52 -8.60 2.43
N TYR A 126 19.68 -9.56 3.35
CA TYR A 126 18.74 -10.66 3.53
C TYR A 126 17.34 -10.17 3.91
N ILE A 127 17.24 -9.27 4.89
CA ILE A 127 15.97 -8.70 5.34
C ILE A 127 15.33 -7.85 4.23
N ARG A 128 16.12 -7.01 3.52
CA ARG A 128 15.62 -6.22 2.38
C ARG A 128 15.02 -7.11 1.30
N CYS A 129 15.76 -8.14 0.86
CA CYS A 129 15.29 -9.08 -0.14
C CYS A 129 14.02 -9.83 0.31
N ARG A 130 13.94 -10.25 1.58
CA ARG A 130 12.76 -10.94 2.11
C ARG A 130 11.53 -10.04 2.14
N ILE A 131 11.67 -8.77 2.54
CA ILE A 131 10.59 -7.79 2.52
C ILE A 131 10.13 -7.52 1.08
N ILE A 132 11.07 -7.27 0.15
CA ILE A 132 10.75 -7.04 -1.27
C ILE A 132 10.05 -8.26 -1.87
N GLN A 133 10.49 -9.48 -1.55
CA GLN A 133 9.86 -10.71 -2.01
C GLN A 133 8.40 -10.82 -1.54
N VAL A 134 8.12 -10.58 -0.26
CA VAL A 134 6.75 -10.60 0.29
C VAL A 134 5.87 -9.56 -0.42
N LEU A 135 6.37 -8.33 -0.57
CA LEU A 135 5.61 -7.24 -1.18
C LEU A 135 5.35 -7.49 -2.67
N THR A 136 6.36 -7.89 -3.44
CA THR A 136 6.21 -8.19 -4.87
C THR A 136 5.26 -9.36 -5.14
N GLN A 137 5.25 -10.38 -4.27
CA GLN A 137 4.26 -11.47 -4.35
C GLN A 137 2.84 -10.97 -4.03
N ALA A 138 2.71 -10.11 -3.01
CA ALA A 138 1.41 -9.56 -2.63
C ALA A 138 0.84 -8.61 -3.68
N ILE A 139 1.66 -7.81 -4.36
CA ILE A 139 1.15 -6.82 -5.31
C ILE A 139 1.17 -7.28 -6.77
N GLY A 140 2.00 -8.26 -7.12
CA GLY A 140 2.25 -8.64 -8.52
C GLY A 140 1.16 -9.51 -9.16
N TYR A 141 1.56 -10.29 -10.17
CA TYR A 141 0.65 -11.06 -11.04
C TYR A 141 -0.28 -12.06 -10.34
N GLN A 142 0.09 -12.60 -9.17
CA GLN A 142 -0.79 -13.49 -8.39
C GLN A 142 -1.40 -12.80 -7.17
N GLY A 143 -1.25 -11.48 -7.07
CA GLY A 143 -1.66 -10.65 -5.95
C GLY A 143 -2.61 -9.54 -6.38
N MET A 144 -2.37 -8.33 -5.90
CA MET A 144 -3.21 -7.14 -6.10
C MET A 144 -3.61 -6.91 -7.56
N ILE A 145 -2.65 -6.93 -8.51
CA ILE A 145 -2.96 -6.74 -9.94
C ILE A 145 -3.99 -7.77 -10.43
N LYS A 146 -3.86 -9.05 -10.06
CA LYS A 146 -4.85 -10.06 -10.44
C LYS A 146 -6.20 -9.82 -9.78
N GLY A 147 -6.21 -9.35 -8.54
CA GLY A 147 -7.42 -8.92 -7.88
C GLY A 147 -8.14 -7.81 -8.64
N GLN A 148 -7.40 -6.79 -9.09
CA GLN A 148 -7.94 -5.68 -9.90
C GLN A 148 -8.49 -6.17 -11.25
N VAL A 149 -7.79 -7.09 -11.92
CA VAL A 149 -8.28 -7.71 -13.16
C VAL A 149 -9.59 -8.47 -12.94
N LEU A 150 -9.66 -9.29 -11.89
CA LEU A 150 -10.88 -10.05 -11.56
C LEU A 150 -12.07 -9.13 -11.27
N ASP A 151 -11.82 -7.99 -10.65
CA ASP A 151 -12.82 -6.98 -10.34
C ASP A 151 -13.33 -6.26 -11.61
N THR A 152 -12.39 -5.82 -12.46
CA THR A 152 -12.70 -5.12 -13.72
C THR A 152 -13.50 -6.00 -14.68
N GLU A 153 -13.15 -7.28 -14.80
CA GLU A 153 -13.85 -8.21 -15.69
C GLU A 153 -15.20 -8.70 -15.11
N THR A 154 -15.51 -8.37 -13.84
CA THR A 154 -16.75 -8.77 -13.15
C THR A 154 -17.05 -10.28 -13.25
N ILE A 155 -16.01 -11.12 -13.12
CA ILE A 155 -16.10 -12.57 -13.42
C ILE A 155 -16.78 -13.37 -12.29
N ALA A 156 -17.14 -12.75 -11.17
CA ALA A 156 -17.61 -13.47 -9.99
C ALA A 156 -18.92 -14.24 -10.22
N LYS A 157 -18.87 -15.58 -10.15
CA LYS A 157 -20.03 -16.46 -10.30
C LYS A 157 -20.60 -16.91 -8.97
N ASP A 158 -19.76 -16.96 -7.94
CA ASP A 158 -20.15 -17.35 -6.59
C ASP A 158 -19.36 -16.59 -5.51
N ILE A 159 -19.69 -16.90 -4.25
CA ILE A 159 -19.04 -16.27 -3.09
C ILE A 159 -17.54 -16.59 -2.99
N ASN A 160 -17.06 -17.70 -3.55
CA ASN A 160 -15.65 -18.05 -3.53
C ASN A 160 -14.86 -17.19 -4.52
N ASP A 161 -15.45 -16.86 -5.67
CA ASP A 161 -14.86 -15.91 -6.61
C ASP A 161 -14.74 -14.52 -5.97
N ILE A 162 -15.80 -14.03 -5.32
CA ILE A 162 -15.79 -12.76 -4.58
C ILE A 162 -14.72 -12.76 -3.49
N LYS A 163 -14.66 -13.85 -2.70
CA LYS A 163 -13.61 -14.00 -1.67
C LYS A 163 -12.22 -13.98 -2.27
N THR A 164 -12.02 -14.66 -3.39
CA THR A 164 -10.72 -14.70 -4.08
C THR A 164 -10.34 -13.31 -4.56
N MET A 165 -11.27 -12.61 -5.22
CA MET A 165 -11.09 -11.23 -5.67
C MET A 165 -10.71 -10.30 -4.51
N HIS A 166 -11.47 -10.28 -3.41
CA HIS A 166 -11.14 -9.44 -2.25
C HIS A 166 -9.85 -9.85 -1.53
N THR A 167 -9.53 -11.15 -1.51
CA THR A 167 -8.24 -11.64 -1.00
C THR A 167 -7.11 -10.96 -1.75
N LEU A 168 -7.21 -10.98 -3.08
CA LEU A 168 -6.17 -10.52 -3.99
C LEU A 168 -6.15 -9.00 -4.09
N LYS A 169 -7.27 -8.34 -4.37
CA LYS A 169 -7.32 -6.87 -4.56
C LYS A 169 -7.00 -6.11 -3.27
N THR A 170 -7.51 -6.58 -2.12
CA THR A 170 -7.46 -5.80 -0.88
C THR A 170 -6.63 -6.48 0.20
N ALA A 171 -6.97 -7.72 0.57
CA ALA A 171 -6.46 -8.33 1.80
C ALA A 171 -4.97 -8.70 1.74
N CYS A 172 -4.44 -8.99 0.55
CA CYS A 172 -3.04 -9.38 0.37
C CYS A 172 -2.06 -8.29 0.85
N LEU A 173 -2.38 -7.00 0.65
CA LEU A 173 -1.50 -5.91 1.06
C LEU A 173 -1.60 -5.66 2.58
N PHE A 174 -2.76 -5.91 3.20
CA PHE A 174 -2.88 -5.96 4.66
C PHE A 174 -2.03 -7.09 5.25
N SER A 175 -2.12 -8.27 4.66
CA SER A 175 -1.30 -9.43 5.01
C SER A 175 0.18 -9.12 4.92
N ALA A 176 0.62 -8.55 3.79
CA ALA A 176 2.01 -8.19 3.58
C ALA A 176 2.48 -7.14 4.59
N ALA A 177 1.66 -6.14 4.93
CA ALA A 177 1.99 -5.15 5.94
C ALA A 177 2.28 -5.77 7.31
N CYS A 178 1.46 -6.73 7.74
CA CYS A 178 1.69 -7.45 8.99
C CYS A 178 2.96 -8.32 8.92
N GLU A 179 3.14 -9.06 7.82
CA GLU A 179 4.25 -9.99 7.63
C GLU A 179 5.61 -9.27 7.60
N VAL A 180 5.73 -8.14 6.88
CA VAL A 180 6.99 -7.39 6.82
C VAL A 180 7.34 -6.76 8.17
N GLY A 181 6.35 -6.40 8.99
CA GLY A 181 6.57 -5.97 10.37
C GLY A 181 7.20 -7.09 11.21
N GLY A 182 6.72 -8.32 11.07
CA GLY A 182 7.32 -9.49 11.71
C GLY A 182 8.74 -9.79 11.22
N ILE A 183 9.00 -9.63 9.92
CA ILE A 183 10.34 -9.82 9.33
C ILE A 183 11.35 -8.85 9.95
N LEU A 184 10.99 -7.57 10.11
CA LEU A 184 11.86 -6.58 10.78
C LEU A 184 12.18 -6.96 12.23
N GLY A 185 11.26 -7.67 12.88
CA GLY A 185 11.36 -8.18 14.24
C GLY A 185 12.11 -9.49 14.42
N GLY A 186 12.52 -10.15 13.32
CA GLY A 186 13.14 -11.47 13.39
C GLY A 186 12.16 -12.57 13.82
N ALA A 187 10.87 -12.41 13.53
CA ALA A 187 9.84 -13.39 13.82
C ALA A 187 10.16 -14.76 13.17
N SER A 188 9.80 -15.84 13.87
CA SER A 188 9.86 -17.21 13.35
C SER A 188 8.83 -17.42 12.23
N ASP A 189 9.01 -18.47 11.42
CA ASP A 189 8.08 -18.78 10.34
C ASP A 189 6.65 -19.06 10.85
N THR A 190 6.49 -19.60 12.07
CA THR A 190 5.16 -19.80 12.69
C THR A 190 4.50 -18.46 13.06
N GLU A 191 5.26 -17.51 13.58
CA GLU A 191 4.78 -16.17 13.91
C GLU A 191 4.47 -15.37 12.64
N LEU A 192 5.31 -15.46 11.61
CA LEU A 192 5.05 -14.85 10.30
C LEU A 192 3.76 -15.38 9.67
N ASN A 193 3.52 -16.70 9.72
CA ASN A 193 2.27 -17.29 9.25
C ASN A 193 1.05 -16.78 10.04
N SER A 194 1.21 -16.58 11.36
CA SER A 194 0.15 -16.01 12.20
C SER A 194 -0.16 -14.57 11.82
N LEU A 195 0.87 -13.74 11.60
CA LEU A 195 0.72 -12.35 11.15
C LEU A 195 0.09 -12.25 9.76
N LYS A 196 0.51 -13.13 8.84
CA LYS A 196 -0.06 -13.25 7.50
C LYS A 196 -1.56 -13.52 7.57
N ASN A 197 -1.96 -14.55 8.31
CA ASN A 197 -3.37 -14.91 8.48
C ASN A 197 -4.18 -13.80 9.17
N TYR A 198 -3.59 -13.14 10.17
CA TYR A 198 -4.21 -11.99 10.82
C TYR A 198 -4.47 -10.85 9.83
N GLY A 199 -3.46 -10.47 9.03
CA GLY A 199 -3.61 -9.40 8.04
C GLY A 199 -4.60 -9.75 6.92
N LEU A 200 -4.63 -11.01 6.46
CA LEU A 200 -5.66 -11.49 5.52
C LEU A 200 -7.07 -11.31 6.09
N ASN A 201 -7.32 -11.83 7.29
CA ASN A 201 -8.63 -11.75 7.92
C ASN A 201 -9.06 -10.31 8.21
N LEU A 202 -8.12 -9.47 8.63
CA LEU A 202 -8.38 -8.04 8.84
C LEU A 202 -8.72 -7.33 7.53
N GLY A 203 -7.98 -7.60 6.45
CA GLY A 203 -8.25 -7.04 5.14
C GLY A 203 -9.62 -7.46 4.59
N PHE A 204 -10.02 -8.71 4.81
CA PHE A 204 -11.36 -9.19 4.50
C PHE A 204 -12.45 -8.48 5.30
N ALA A 205 -12.28 -8.38 6.62
CA ALA A 205 -13.23 -7.68 7.47
C ALA A 205 -13.34 -6.19 7.11
N PHE A 206 -12.24 -5.59 6.68
CA PHE A 206 -12.21 -4.22 6.19
C PHE A 206 -13.05 -4.05 4.93
N GLN A 207 -12.90 -4.95 3.94
CA GLN A 207 -13.68 -4.91 2.71
C GLN A 207 -15.18 -5.13 2.97
N ILE A 208 -15.54 -6.14 3.78
CA ILE A 208 -16.95 -6.40 4.13
C ILE A 208 -17.59 -5.16 4.78
N LYS A 209 -16.83 -4.44 5.61
CA LYS A 209 -17.33 -3.23 6.24
C LYS A 209 -17.55 -2.10 5.23
N ASP A 210 -16.62 -1.91 4.30
CA ASP A 210 -16.74 -0.89 3.26
C ASP A 210 -17.95 -1.20 2.37
N ASP A 211 -18.14 -2.46 1.94
CA ASP A 211 -19.30 -2.88 1.13
C ASP A 211 -20.66 -2.72 1.84
N ILE A 212 -20.69 -2.74 3.19
CA ILE A 212 -21.92 -2.48 3.99
C ILE A 212 -22.21 -0.97 4.10
N ALA A 213 -21.18 -0.12 4.00
CA ALA A 213 -21.28 1.31 4.16
C ALA A 213 -21.63 2.05 2.86
N ASP A 214 -21.30 1.45 1.72
CA ASP A 214 -21.68 1.88 0.37
C ASP A 214 -23.14 1.54 0.04
#